data_AF-A0A2N2ZGT4-F1
#
_entry.id   AF-A0A2N2ZGT4-F1
#
_cell.length_a   1.000
_cell.length_b   1.000
_cell.length_c   1.000
_cell.angle_alpha   90.00
_cell.angle_beta   90.00
_cell.angle_gamma   90.00
#
_symmetry.space_group_name_H-M   'P 1'
#
loop_
_entity.id
_entity.type
_entity.pdbx_description
1 polymer ?
#
loop_
_entity_poly.entity_id
_entity_poly.type
_entity_poly.pdbx_seq_one_letter_code
_entity_poly.pdbx_strand_id
1 'polypeptide(L)'
;MLLAFCASAQVTPEAFLGGLPGIPGSVCSTSDSEVDQFLNQISIVKGQIKEYSDRLSNIASARKDEMAGNAMAAVSARTGISQEEMMKLANMSEAEQEKWGKEYAARQMAAAKAGKPAGGVNQAQAKKSVALSEEKLRLKGEVDAFVNRMKALSQEIALRDTVESRKRDARIKPIMKAWENAPLEPGAMMLSTKVEDGFRKQIHECHADYCREMSPLQLDFITKYLTGVKALLPTYRRLAQLDNEIAGEQLNIDNMLQDENIYAITAVEGYADFLRDAYKYRSGKFDQ
;
A
#
# COMPACT_ATOMS: atom_id res chain seq x y z
N MET A 1 1.88 34.86 31.59
CA MET A 1 1.41 34.42 30.26
C MET A 1 2.30 33.28 29.80
N LEU A 2 1.85 32.04 29.98
CA LEU A 2 2.50 30.86 29.43
C LEU A 2 1.99 30.69 28.00
N LEU A 3 2.87 30.96 27.02
CA LEU A 3 2.62 30.63 25.62
C LEU A 3 2.60 29.11 25.51
N ALA A 4 1.39 28.55 25.42
CA ALA A 4 1.19 27.18 25.00
C ALA A 4 1.69 27.05 23.56
N PHE A 5 2.89 26.49 23.41
CA PHE A 5 3.32 25.92 22.14
C PHE A 5 2.37 24.76 21.83
N CYS A 6 1.35 25.01 21.01
CA CYS A 6 0.71 23.94 20.27
C CYS A 6 1.76 23.36 19.32
N ALA A 7 2.49 22.35 19.78
CA ALA A 7 3.19 21.44 18.89
C ALA A 7 2.11 20.77 18.04
N SER A 8 1.84 21.33 16.86
CA SER A 8 1.23 20.57 15.78
C SER A 8 2.23 19.46 15.47
N ALA A 9 2.06 18.29 16.10
CA ALA A 9 2.84 17.11 15.81
C ALA A 9 2.76 16.90 14.30
N GLN A 10 3.86 17.15 13.60
CA GLN A 10 3.94 16.85 12.18
C GLN A 10 3.71 15.35 12.05
N VAL A 11 2.67 14.99 11.32
CA VAL A 11 2.32 13.60 11.06
C VAL A 11 3.38 13.05 10.13
N THR A 12 4.18 12.09 10.60
CA THR A 12 5.24 11.46 9.82
C THR A 12 4.90 10.00 9.49
N PRO A 13 5.41 9.45 8.38
CA PRO A 13 5.25 8.03 8.07
C PRO A 13 5.86 7.15 9.17
N GLU A 14 6.94 7.58 9.83
CA GLU A 14 7.53 6.86 10.97
C GLU A 14 6.59 6.84 12.17
N ALA A 15 5.86 7.93 12.43
CA ALA A 15 4.88 7.98 13.51
C ALA A 15 3.73 6.99 13.25
N PHE A 16 3.22 6.93 12.01
CA PHE A 16 2.20 5.95 11.64
C PHE A 16 2.73 4.51 11.71
N LEU A 17 3.95 4.25 11.21
CA LEU A 17 4.59 2.94 11.34
C LEU A 17 4.78 2.54 12.80
N GLY A 18 5.16 3.48 13.67
CA GLY A 18 5.31 3.24 15.11
C GLY A 18 3.98 3.04 15.83
N GLY A 19 2.87 3.53 15.26
CA GLY A 19 1.52 3.31 15.77
C GLY A 19 0.94 1.94 15.41
N LEU A 20 1.45 1.28 14.36
CA LEU A 20 1.01 -0.07 13.98
C LEU A 20 1.48 -1.12 15.00
N PRO A 21 0.72 -2.21 15.20
CA PRO A 21 1.19 -3.29 16.05
C PRO A 21 2.44 -3.96 15.46
N GLY A 22 3.29 -4.51 16.33
CA GLY A 22 4.43 -5.32 15.90
C GLY A 22 3.98 -6.60 15.19
N ILE A 23 4.81 -7.10 14.27
CA ILE A 23 4.57 -8.40 13.61
C ILE A 23 4.52 -9.50 14.69
N PRO A 24 3.44 -10.30 14.75
CA PRO A 24 3.30 -11.29 15.81
C PRO A 24 4.31 -12.44 15.65
N GLY A 25 4.90 -12.88 16.77
CA GLY A 25 5.84 -14.01 16.80
C GLY A 25 5.16 -15.38 16.83
N SER A 26 3.90 -15.45 17.27
CA SER A 26 3.08 -16.67 17.31
C SER A 26 1.67 -16.37 16.85
N VAL A 27 1.12 -17.17 15.93
CA VAL A 27 -0.20 -16.90 15.33
C VAL A 27 -1.20 -18.07 15.37
N CYS A 28 -0.73 -19.31 15.55
CA CYS A 28 -1.62 -20.47 15.39
C CYS A 28 -2.62 -20.65 16.52
N SER A 29 -2.19 -20.39 17.77
CA SER A 29 -2.99 -20.59 18.98
C SER A 29 -3.35 -19.27 19.67
N THR A 30 -3.34 -18.17 18.92
CA THR A 30 -3.67 -16.83 19.42
C THR A 30 -5.17 -16.73 19.69
N SER A 31 -5.53 -16.11 20.82
CA SER A 31 -6.93 -15.91 21.20
C SER A 31 -7.62 -14.90 20.29
N ASP A 32 -8.95 -14.99 20.17
CA ASP A 32 -9.73 -14.03 19.38
C ASP A 32 -9.54 -12.59 19.89
N SER A 33 -9.50 -12.39 21.22
CA SER A 33 -9.29 -11.07 21.80
C SER A 33 -7.93 -10.45 21.46
N GLU A 34 -6.86 -11.25 21.41
CA GLU A 34 -5.54 -10.79 20.97
C GLU A 34 -5.53 -10.40 19.48
N VAL A 35 -6.21 -11.19 18.63
CA VAL A 35 -6.36 -10.89 17.20
C VAL A 35 -7.18 -9.61 17.01
N ASP A 36 -8.28 -9.46 17.74
CA ASP A 36 -9.15 -8.28 17.67
C ASP A 36 -8.41 -7.02 18.11
N GLN A 37 -7.64 -7.07 19.21
CA GLN A 37 -6.81 -5.95 19.64
C GLN A 37 -5.80 -5.54 18.57
N PHE A 38 -5.13 -6.52 17.96
CA PHE A 38 -4.19 -6.29 16.87
C PHE A 38 -4.86 -5.62 15.66
N LEU A 39 -5.99 -6.17 15.20
CA LEU A 39 -6.73 -5.62 14.06
C LEU A 39 -7.32 -4.23 14.35
N ASN A 40 -7.79 -4.00 15.57
CA ASN A 40 -8.29 -2.71 16.01
C ASN A 40 -7.19 -1.64 15.99
N GLN A 41 -5.99 -1.96 16.46
CA GLN A 41 -4.86 -1.04 16.40
C GLN A 41 -4.52 -0.66 14.95
N ILE A 42 -4.51 -1.63 14.03
CA ILE A 42 -4.32 -1.34 12.61
C ILE A 42 -5.43 -0.43 12.07
N SER A 43 -6.70 -0.72 12.39
CA SER A 43 -7.84 0.09 11.95
C SER A 43 -7.76 1.52 12.45
N ILE A 44 -7.31 1.73 13.69
CA ILE A 44 -7.12 3.06 14.25
C ILE A 44 -6.08 3.83 13.44
N VAL A 45 -4.91 3.24 13.19
CA VAL A 45 -3.84 3.90 12.41
C VAL A 45 -4.28 4.17 10.99
N LYS A 46 -4.96 3.22 10.32
CA LYS A 46 -5.54 3.43 8.98
C LYS A 46 -6.55 4.57 8.99
N GLY A 47 -7.36 4.70 10.04
CA GLY A 47 -8.28 5.83 10.23
C GLY A 47 -7.53 7.16 10.28
N GLN A 48 -6.45 7.24 11.06
CA GLN A 48 -5.62 8.45 11.15
C GLN A 48 -4.92 8.80 9.83
N ILE A 49 -4.44 7.79 9.09
CA ILE A 49 -3.89 7.98 7.73
C ILE A 49 -4.98 8.53 6.80
N LYS A 50 -6.19 7.98 6.85
CA LYS A 50 -7.32 8.44 6.04
C LYS A 50 -7.68 9.89 6.36
N GLU A 51 -7.81 10.24 7.63
CA GLU A 51 -8.10 11.62 8.07
C GLU A 51 -7.04 12.61 7.57
N TYR A 52 -5.77 12.19 7.61
CA TYR A 52 -4.66 12.97 7.09
C TYR A 52 -4.76 13.14 5.56
N SER A 53 -5.01 12.05 4.81
CA SER A 53 -5.21 12.09 3.35
C SER A 53 -6.41 12.96 2.95
N ASP A 54 -7.53 12.85 3.67
CA ASP A 54 -8.73 13.65 3.45
C ASP A 54 -8.45 15.14 3.72
N ARG A 55 -7.67 15.46 4.76
CA ARG A 55 -7.21 16.84 5.02
C ARG A 55 -6.37 17.39 3.87
N LEU A 56 -5.43 16.61 3.35
CA LEU A 56 -4.61 17.01 2.20
C LEU A 56 -5.47 17.21 0.94
N SER A 57 -6.38 16.29 0.66
CA SER A 57 -7.33 16.38 -0.46
C SER A 57 -8.21 17.64 -0.39
N ASN A 58 -8.68 17.99 0.81
CA ASN A 58 -9.45 19.22 1.04
C ASN A 58 -8.63 20.48 0.77
N ILE A 59 -7.36 20.51 1.19
CA ILE A 59 -6.42 21.61 0.88
C ILE A 59 -6.22 21.72 -0.64
N ALA A 60 -6.05 20.58 -1.34
CA ALA A 60 -5.91 20.53 -2.79
C ALA A 60 -7.14 21.13 -3.47
N SER A 61 -8.32 20.68 -3.04
CA SER A 61 -9.60 21.05 -3.61
C SER A 61 -9.89 22.55 -3.44
N ALA A 62 -9.55 23.12 -2.28
CA ALA A 62 -9.70 24.55 -2.02
C ALA A 62 -8.81 25.43 -2.93
N ARG A 63 -7.71 24.88 -3.45
CA ARG A 63 -6.76 25.59 -4.34
C ARG A 63 -6.91 25.19 -5.81
N LYS A 64 -7.88 24.33 -6.14
CA LYS A 64 -8.01 23.73 -7.48
C LYS A 64 -8.08 24.76 -8.59
N ASP A 65 -8.87 25.81 -8.44
CA ASP A 65 -9.08 26.82 -9.49
C ASP A 65 -7.83 27.69 -9.70
N GLU A 66 -7.13 28.05 -8.63
CA GLU A 66 -5.85 28.76 -8.68
C GLU A 66 -4.77 27.90 -9.35
N MET A 67 -4.66 26.64 -8.94
CA MET A 67 -3.70 25.68 -9.51
C MET A 67 -3.99 25.41 -10.98
N ALA A 68 -5.26 25.24 -11.36
CA ALA A 68 -5.67 25.05 -12.74
C ALA A 68 -5.36 26.29 -13.60
N GLY A 69 -5.64 27.50 -13.09
CA GLY A 69 -5.32 28.75 -13.79
C GLY A 69 -3.82 28.93 -14.02
N ASN A 70 -3.01 28.71 -12.99
CA ASN A 70 -1.55 28.83 -13.07
C ASN A 70 -0.92 27.75 -13.96
N ALA A 71 -1.37 26.49 -13.82
CA ALA A 71 -0.94 25.39 -14.68
C ALA A 71 -1.25 25.70 -16.15
N MET A 72 -2.47 26.15 -16.43
CA MET A 72 -2.93 26.44 -17.79
C MET A 72 -2.14 27.60 -18.42
N ALA A 73 -1.89 28.68 -17.68
CA ALA A 73 -1.08 29.79 -18.14
C ALA A 73 0.38 29.38 -18.41
N ALA A 74 0.99 28.59 -17.52
CA ALA A 74 2.38 28.16 -17.67
C ALA A 74 2.56 27.12 -18.79
N VAL A 75 1.63 26.18 -18.94
CA VAL A 75 1.63 25.22 -20.05
C VAL A 75 1.48 25.97 -21.36
N SER A 76 0.49 26.85 -21.52
CA SER A 76 0.35 27.61 -22.78
C SER A 76 1.60 28.44 -23.09
N ALA A 77 2.20 29.10 -22.08
CA ALA A 77 3.40 29.91 -22.27
C ALA A 77 4.63 29.11 -22.71
N ARG A 78 4.81 27.87 -22.22
CA ARG A 78 6.02 27.06 -22.48
C ARG A 78 5.88 26.07 -23.62
N THR A 79 4.67 25.61 -23.86
CA THR A 79 4.40 24.48 -24.77
C THR A 79 3.77 24.94 -26.08
N GLY A 80 3.16 26.13 -26.10
CA GLY A 80 2.34 26.61 -27.22
C GLY A 80 1.01 25.85 -27.38
N ILE A 81 0.68 24.94 -26.46
CA ILE A 81 -0.58 24.17 -26.47
C ILE A 81 -1.75 25.12 -26.16
N SER A 82 -2.82 25.02 -26.95
CA SER A 82 -3.99 25.87 -26.80
C SER A 82 -4.85 25.44 -25.60
N GLN A 83 -5.69 26.37 -25.14
CA GLN A 83 -6.64 26.10 -24.04
C GLN A 83 -7.60 24.94 -24.37
N GLU A 84 -7.96 24.76 -25.64
CA GLU A 84 -8.81 23.67 -26.12
C GLU A 84 -8.13 22.31 -26.09
N GLU A 85 -6.82 22.24 -26.38
CA GLU A 85 -6.05 21.01 -26.23
C GLU A 85 -5.91 20.59 -24.76
N MET A 86 -5.79 21.55 -23.84
CA MET A 86 -5.79 21.26 -22.41
C MET A 86 -7.15 20.77 -21.89
N MET A 87 -8.27 21.34 -22.37
CA MET A 87 -9.61 20.85 -22.02
C MET A 87 -9.86 19.44 -22.58
N LYS A 88 -9.31 19.11 -23.75
CA LYS A 88 -9.32 17.73 -24.24
C LYS A 88 -8.58 16.79 -23.29
N LEU A 89 -7.43 17.21 -22.77
CA LEU A 89 -6.61 16.41 -21.85
C LEU A 89 -7.32 16.12 -20.53
N ALA A 90 -8.00 17.13 -19.97
CA ALA A 90 -8.76 16.99 -18.72
C ALA A 90 -9.92 15.97 -18.83
N ASN A 91 -10.42 15.73 -20.04
CA ASN A 91 -11.50 14.78 -20.31
C ASN A 91 -11.01 13.37 -20.71
N MET A 92 -9.70 13.13 -20.77
CA MET A 92 -9.11 11.80 -21.04
C MET A 92 -9.08 10.94 -19.77
N SER A 93 -9.07 9.61 -19.92
CA SER A 93 -8.89 8.69 -18.79
C SER A 93 -7.46 8.75 -18.21
N GLU A 94 -7.27 8.29 -16.97
CA GLU A 94 -5.95 8.30 -16.29
C GLU A 94 -4.85 7.62 -17.12
N ALA A 95 -5.15 6.48 -17.77
CA ALA A 95 -4.21 5.75 -18.62
C ALA A 95 -3.83 6.54 -19.88
N GLU A 96 -4.79 7.28 -20.45
CA GLU A 96 -4.57 8.12 -21.62
C GLU A 96 -3.79 9.40 -21.26
N GLN A 97 -4.07 9.99 -20.10
CA GLN A 97 -3.30 11.10 -19.53
C GLN A 97 -1.85 10.68 -19.26
N GLU A 98 -1.63 9.50 -18.67
CA GLU A 98 -0.28 8.97 -18.44
C GLU A 98 0.47 8.75 -19.77
N LYS A 99 -0.20 8.20 -20.79
CA LYS A 99 0.39 8.00 -22.12
C LYS A 99 0.75 9.32 -22.79
N TRP A 100 -0.16 10.30 -22.78
CA TRP A 100 0.10 11.62 -23.32
C TRP A 100 1.25 12.32 -22.59
N GLY A 101 1.28 12.24 -21.26
CA GLY A 101 2.38 12.80 -20.45
C GLY A 101 3.73 12.20 -20.80
N LYS A 102 3.79 10.88 -21.05
CA LYS A 102 5.00 10.19 -21.53
C LYS A 102 5.43 10.66 -22.91
N GLU A 103 4.50 10.77 -23.87
CA GLU A 103 4.80 11.22 -25.23
C GLU A 103 5.25 12.69 -25.26
N TYR A 104 4.59 13.54 -24.48
CA TYR A 104 4.95 14.94 -24.33
C TYR A 104 6.35 15.11 -23.72
N ALA A 105 6.65 14.40 -22.62
CA ALA A 105 7.96 14.39 -22.00
C ALA A 105 9.05 13.88 -22.97
N ALA A 106 8.76 12.84 -23.75
CA ALA A 106 9.69 12.32 -24.76
C ALA A 106 9.98 13.34 -25.87
N ARG A 107 8.96 14.06 -26.36
CA ARG A 107 9.11 15.14 -27.34
C ARG A 107 9.95 16.29 -26.78
N GLN A 108 9.71 16.70 -25.54
CA GLN A 108 10.49 17.75 -24.89
C GLN A 108 11.94 17.33 -24.66
N MET A 109 12.20 16.08 -24.26
CA MET A 109 13.56 15.55 -24.17
C MET A 109 14.27 15.52 -25.53
N ALA A 110 13.56 15.14 -26.60
CA ALA A 110 14.11 15.13 -27.96
C ALA A 110 14.43 16.55 -28.47
N ALA A 111 13.53 17.51 -28.23
CA ALA A 111 13.72 18.92 -28.60
C ALA A 111 14.87 19.57 -27.83
N ALA A 112 14.99 19.29 -26.54
CA ALA A 112 16.09 19.75 -25.70
C ALA A 112 17.45 19.16 -26.14
N LYS A 113 17.50 17.86 -26.46
CA LYS A 113 18.71 17.21 -27.02
C LYS A 113 19.11 17.78 -28.38
N ALA A 114 18.14 18.25 -29.17
CA ALA A 114 18.37 18.89 -30.46
C ALA A 114 18.72 20.39 -30.38
N GLY A 115 18.86 20.96 -29.16
CA GLY A 115 19.22 22.37 -28.98
C GLY A 115 18.12 23.37 -29.39
N LYS A 116 16.89 22.91 -29.58
CA LYS A 116 15.72 23.74 -29.87
C LYS A 116 14.80 23.75 -28.66
N PRO A 117 15.05 24.58 -27.64
CA PRO A 117 14.09 24.72 -26.56
C PRO A 117 12.77 25.27 -27.13
N ALA A 118 11.65 24.66 -26.76
CA ALA A 118 10.34 25.23 -27.02
C ALA A 118 10.19 26.57 -26.26
N GLY A 119 9.38 27.47 -26.84
CA GLY A 119 9.16 28.88 -26.45
C GLY A 119 9.63 29.32 -25.05
N GLY A 120 10.54 30.29 -25.00
CA GLY A 120 10.85 31.08 -23.80
C GLY A 120 11.66 30.38 -22.70
N VAL A 121 11.99 29.09 -22.82
CA VAL A 121 12.79 28.36 -21.82
C VAL A 121 14.28 28.45 -22.16
N ASN A 122 15.11 28.91 -21.22
CA ASN A 122 16.56 28.98 -21.46
C ASN A 122 17.23 27.60 -21.35
N GLN A 123 18.45 27.47 -21.91
CA GLN A 123 19.17 26.18 -21.96
C GLN A 123 19.41 25.56 -20.56
N ALA A 124 19.61 26.39 -19.53
CA ALA A 124 19.84 25.93 -18.16
C ALA A 124 18.57 25.33 -17.55
N GLN A 125 17.41 25.97 -17.75
CA GLN A 125 16.10 25.48 -17.32
C GLN A 125 15.73 24.18 -18.04
N ALA A 126 15.99 24.08 -19.34
CA ALA A 126 15.79 22.84 -20.10
C ALA A 126 16.63 21.68 -19.55
N LYS A 127 17.92 21.93 -19.26
CA LYS A 127 18.81 20.93 -18.64
C LYS A 127 18.33 20.49 -17.26
N LYS A 128 17.91 21.45 -16.41
CA LYS A 128 17.37 21.17 -15.07
C LYS A 128 16.11 20.31 -15.14
N SER A 129 15.18 20.64 -16.04
CA SER A 129 13.94 19.89 -16.24
C SER A 129 14.18 18.44 -16.66
N VAL A 130 15.14 18.20 -17.55
CA VAL A 130 15.56 16.84 -17.95
C VAL A 130 16.14 16.09 -16.75
N ALA A 131 17.06 16.70 -16.00
CA ALA A 131 17.69 16.07 -14.83
C ALA A 131 16.67 15.67 -13.75
N LEU A 132 15.70 16.55 -13.44
CA LEU A 132 14.61 16.24 -12.50
C LEU A 132 13.76 15.06 -12.97
N SER A 133 13.45 15.02 -14.28
CA SER A 133 12.66 13.94 -14.88
C SER A 133 13.40 12.60 -14.87
N GLU A 134 14.70 12.61 -15.17
CA GLU A 134 15.56 11.42 -15.11
C GLU A 134 15.69 10.89 -13.67
N GLU A 135 15.87 11.78 -12.69
CA GLU A 135 15.92 11.41 -11.28
C GLU A 135 14.60 10.78 -10.82
N LYS A 136 13.46 11.40 -11.17
CA LYS A 136 12.13 10.89 -10.84
C LYS A 136 11.91 9.50 -11.43
N LEU A 137 12.29 9.30 -12.69
CA LEU A 137 12.15 8.00 -13.36
C LEU A 137 13.01 6.92 -12.70
N ARG A 138 14.25 7.25 -12.32
CA ARG A 138 15.14 6.34 -11.60
C ARG A 138 14.52 5.90 -10.26
N LEU A 139 14.09 6.86 -9.44
CA LEU A 139 13.49 6.57 -8.13
C LEU A 139 12.18 5.79 -8.25
N LYS A 140 11.34 6.10 -9.25
CA LYS A 140 10.15 5.28 -9.54
C LYS A 140 10.52 3.85 -9.91
N GLY A 141 11.58 3.66 -10.70
CA GLY A 141 12.10 2.33 -11.04
C GLY A 141 12.55 1.52 -9.81
N GLU A 142 13.14 2.16 -8.80
CA GLU A 142 13.51 1.51 -7.53
C GLU A 142 12.27 1.05 -6.74
N VAL A 143 11.25 1.90 -6.66
CA VAL A 143 9.96 1.57 -6.02
C VAL A 143 9.26 0.44 -6.77
N ASP A 144 9.18 0.52 -8.10
CA ASP A 144 8.54 -0.49 -8.95
C ASP A 144 9.25 -1.85 -8.81
N ALA A 145 10.59 -1.86 -8.73
CA ALA A 145 11.36 -3.08 -8.52
C ALA A 145 11.07 -3.72 -7.15
N PHE A 146 10.85 -2.92 -6.10
CA PHE A 146 10.39 -3.43 -4.81
C PHE A 146 8.97 -4.00 -4.90
N VAL A 147 8.02 -3.24 -5.44
CA VAL A 147 6.61 -3.66 -5.56
C VAL A 147 6.48 -4.94 -6.38
N ASN A 148 7.19 -5.04 -7.50
CA ASN A 148 7.14 -6.24 -8.36
C ASN A 148 7.72 -7.47 -7.66
N ARG A 149 8.81 -7.32 -6.89
CA ARG A 149 9.36 -8.42 -6.08
C ARG A 149 8.36 -8.89 -5.02
N MET A 150 7.74 -7.96 -4.30
CA MET A 150 6.73 -8.33 -3.28
C MET A 150 5.49 -8.97 -3.91
N LYS A 151 5.05 -8.49 -5.09
CA LYS A 151 3.95 -9.10 -5.83
C LYS A 151 4.24 -10.55 -6.22
N ALA A 152 5.45 -10.84 -6.71
CA ALA A 152 5.86 -12.21 -7.04
C ALA A 152 5.84 -13.13 -5.80
N LEU A 153 6.39 -12.68 -4.67
CA LEU A 153 6.36 -13.42 -3.41
C LEU A 153 4.92 -13.70 -2.94
N SER A 154 4.04 -12.70 -3.03
CA SER A 154 2.62 -12.86 -2.67
C SER A 154 1.92 -13.89 -3.54
N GLN A 155 2.21 -13.92 -4.85
CA GLN A 155 1.67 -14.93 -5.78
C GLN A 155 2.18 -16.33 -5.45
N GLU A 156 3.46 -16.48 -5.12
CA GLU A 156 4.03 -17.77 -4.68
C GLU A 156 3.34 -18.30 -3.41
N ILE A 157 3.09 -17.41 -2.42
CA ILE A 157 2.36 -17.76 -1.20
C ILE A 157 0.93 -18.18 -1.53
N ALA A 158 0.24 -17.47 -2.43
CA ALA A 158 -1.14 -17.82 -2.83
C ALA A 158 -1.22 -19.18 -3.55
N LEU A 159 -0.21 -19.51 -4.38
CA LEU A 159 -0.11 -20.83 -5.00
C LEU A 159 0.12 -21.92 -3.95
N ARG A 160 1.01 -21.67 -2.98
CA ARG A 160 1.28 -22.60 -1.87
C ARG A 160 0.03 -22.81 -1.01
N ASP A 161 -0.67 -21.73 -0.68
CA ASP A 161 -1.93 -21.73 0.07
C ASP A 161 -2.97 -22.65 -0.59
N THR A 162 -3.11 -22.54 -1.91
CA THR A 162 -4.04 -23.40 -2.68
C THR A 162 -3.69 -24.88 -2.52
N VAL A 163 -2.40 -25.23 -2.55
CA VAL A 163 -1.95 -26.62 -2.40
C VAL A 163 -2.13 -27.13 -0.97
N GLU A 164 -1.71 -26.35 0.02
CA GLU A 164 -1.76 -26.75 1.43
C GLU A 164 -3.19 -26.79 1.96
N SER A 165 -4.07 -25.89 1.52
CA SER A 165 -5.51 -25.94 1.81
C SER A 165 -6.14 -27.23 1.28
N ARG A 166 -5.81 -27.64 0.05
CA ARG A 166 -6.31 -28.91 -0.51
C ARG A 166 -5.84 -30.12 0.29
N LYS A 167 -4.57 -30.14 0.74
CA LYS A 167 -4.05 -31.22 1.58
C LYS A 167 -4.75 -31.27 2.94
N ARG A 168 -4.98 -30.11 3.57
CA ARG A 168 -5.75 -30.00 4.81
C ARG A 168 -7.16 -30.55 4.61
N ASP A 169 -7.86 -30.11 3.59
CA ASP A 169 -9.26 -30.50 3.34
C ASP A 169 -9.37 -31.99 3.00
N ALA A 170 -8.39 -32.55 2.27
CA ALA A 170 -8.31 -33.98 2.01
C ALA A 170 -8.12 -34.82 3.28
N ARG A 171 -7.43 -34.28 4.31
CA ARG A 171 -7.31 -34.92 5.64
C ARG A 171 -8.56 -34.76 6.49
N ILE A 172 -9.23 -33.61 6.43
CA ILE A 172 -10.46 -33.33 7.19
C ILE A 172 -11.63 -34.20 6.70
N LYS A 173 -11.76 -34.37 5.37
CA LYS A 173 -12.88 -35.10 4.76
C LYS A 173 -13.16 -36.49 5.34
N PRO A 174 -12.18 -37.41 5.50
CA PRO A 174 -12.43 -38.70 6.12
C PRO A 174 -12.79 -38.60 7.62
N ILE A 175 -12.27 -37.60 8.35
CA ILE A 175 -12.59 -37.36 9.76
C ILE A 175 -14.06 -36.94 9.89
N MET A 176 -14.53 -36.02 9.04
CA MET A 176 -15.94 -35.62 9.00
C MET A 176 -16.85 -36.79 8.68
N LYS A 177 -16.48 -37.61 7.67
CA LYS A 177 -17.24 -38.82 7.34
C LYS A 177 -17.29 -39.80 8.52
N ALA A 178 -16.20 -39.96 9.26
CA ALA A 178 -16.18 -40.82 10.43
C ALA A 178 -17.05 -40.27 11.56
N TRP A 179 -17.08 -38.95 11.75
CA TRP A 179 -17.96 -38.28 12.72
C TRP A 179 -19.44 -38.49 12.38
N GLU A 180 -19.84 -38.26 11.13
CA GLU A 180 -21.22 -38.45 10.66
C GLU A 180 -21.72 -39.89 10.85
N ASN A 181 -20.83 -40.88 10.79
CA ASN A 181 -21.15 -42.30 10.91
C ASN A 181 -20.83 -42.88 12.31
N ALA A 182 -20.50 -42.04 13.30
CA ALA A 182 -20.13 -42.52 14.62
C ALA A 182 -21.34 -43.15 15.33
N PRO A 183 -21.19 -44.34 15.95
CA PRO A 183 -22.30 -45.02 16.61
C PRO A 183 -22.75 -44.27 17.86
N LEU A 184 -24.07 -44.23 18.07
CA LEU A 184 -24.66 -43.75 19.32
C LEU A 184 -24.64 -44.87 20.37
N GLU A 185 -24.39 -44.50 21.62
CA GLU A 185 -24.60 -45.40 22.75
C GLU A 185 -26.07 -45.83 22.83
N PRO A 186 -26.39 -47.04 23.34
CA PRO A 186 -27.77 -47.51 23.43
C PRO A 186 -28.67 -46.52 24.20
N GLY A 187 -29.76 -46.08 23.55
CA GLY A 187 -30.71 -45.13 24.12
C GLY A 187 -30.26 -43.66 24.06
N ALA A 188 -29.08 -43.36 23.53
CA ALA A 188 -28.63 -41.98 23.32
C ALA A 188 -29.26 -41.36 22.05
N MET A 189 -29.58 -40.06 22.12
CA MET A 189 -30.07 -39.28 20.98
C MET A 189 -28.95 -38.49 20.27
N MET A 190 -27.76 -38.42 20.87
CA MET A 190 -26.59 -37.69 20.39
C MET A 190 -25.31 -38.36 20.86
N LEU A 191 -24.19 -38.04 20.20
CA LEU A 191 -22.88 -38.53 20.59
C LEU A 191 -22.50 -37.99 21.97
N SER A 192 -21.67 -38.74 22.69
CA SER A 192 -21.07 -38.20 23.91
C SER A 192 -20.10 -37.07 23.58
N THR A 193 -20.04 -36.06 24.45
CA THR A 193 -19.10 -34.93 24.32
C THR A 193 -17.67 -35.40 24.10
N LYS A 194 -17.23 -36.47 24.80
CA LYS A 194 -15.90 -37.06 24.62
C LYS A 194 -15.63 -37.55 23.20
N VAL A 195 -16.63 -38.14 22.53
CA VAL A 195 -16.49 -38.60 21.14
C VAL A 195 -16.46 -37.41 20.19
N GLU A 196 -17.35 -36.42 20.39
CA GLU A 196 -17.39 -35.19 19.60
C GLU A 196 -16.08 -34.40 19.72
N ASP A 197 -15.57 -34.20 20.93
CA ASP A 197 -14.30 -33.52 21.18
C ASP A 197 -13.11 -34.26 20.57
N GLY A 198 -13.17 -35.59 20.50
CA GLY A 198 -12.18 -36.41 19.80
C GLY A 198 -12.11 -36.10 18.30
N PHE A 199 -13.25 -35.89 17.64
CA PHE A 199 -13.29 -35.47 16.23
C PHE A 199 -12.90 -34.00 16.06
N ARG A 200 -13.43 -33.10 16.90
CA ARG A 200 -13.07 -31.68 16.90
C ARG A 200 -11.56 -31.49 17.05
N LYS A 201 -10.90 -32.27 17.91
CA LYS A 201 -9.46 -32.23 18.11
C LYS A 201 -8.69 -32.65 16.86
N GLN A 202 -9.09 -33.74 16.20
CA GLN A 202 -8.42 -34.19 14.95
C GLN A 202 -8.56 -33.16 13.82
N ILE A 203 -9.73 -32.51 13.70
CA ILE A 203 -9.94 -31.43 12.74
C ILE A 203 -9.07 -30.22 13.10
N HIS A 204 -9.03 -29.83 14.38
CA HIS A 204 -8.18 -28.74 14.86
C HIS A 204 -6.69 -29.01 14.57
N GLU A 205 -6.21 -30.23 14.77
CA GLU A 205 -4.83 -30.62 14.43
C GLU A 205 -4.53 -30.43 12.94
N CYS A 206 -5.49 -30.71 12.04
CA CYS A 206 -5.33 -30.43 10.61
C CYS A 206 -5.21 -28.93 10.32
N HIS A 207 -6.01 -28.09 10.99
CA HIS A 207 -5.89 -26.63 10.89
C HIS A 207 -4.57 -26.12 11.48
N ALA A 208 -4.11 -26.70 12.60
CA ALA A 208 -2.86 -26.34 13.24
C ALA A 208 -1.64 -26.70 12.37
N ASP A 209 -1.67 -27.85 11.68
CA ASP A 209 -0.64 -28.22 10.69
C ASP A 209 -0.59 -27.22 9.53
N TYR A 210 -1.75 -26.90 8.96
CA TYR A 210 -1.84 -25.90 7.90
C TYR A 210 -1.35 -24.52 8.35
N CYS A 211 -1.69 -24.12 9.58
CA CYS A 211 -1.18 -22.89 10.17
C CYS A 211 0.35 -22.90 10.30
N ARG A 212 0.95 -24.00 10.79
CA ARG A 212 2.40 -24.15 10.94
C ARG A 212 3.15 -24.06 9.61
N GLU A 213 2.54 -24.53 8.53
CA GLU A 213 3.12 -24.48 7.18
C GLU A 213 3.00 -23.07 6.57
N MET A 214 1.83 -22.45 6.66
CA MET A 214 1.54 -21.21 5.92
C MET A 214 1.92 -19.93 6.67
N SER A 215 1.81 -19.92 8.00
CA SER A 215 2.05 -18.71 8.79
C SER A 215 3.49 -18.19 8.71
N PRO A 216 4.54 -19.02 8.76
CA PRO A 216 5.91 -18.53 8.62
C PRO A 216 6.15 -17.80 7.29
N LEU A 217 5.56 -18.30 6.19
CA LEU A 217 5.65 -17.68 4.87
C LEU A 217 4.99 -16.30 4.85
N GLN A 218 3.81 -16.18 5.46
CA GLN A 218 3.09 -14.91 5.58
C GLN A 218 3.85 -13.90 6.41
N LEU A 219 4.37 -14.31 7.58
CA LEU A 219 5.11 -13.42 8.48
C LEU A 219 6.45 -12.97 7.88
N ASP A 220 7.15 -13.86 7.16
CA ASP A 220 8.35 -13.50 6.41
C ASP A 220 8.05 -12.49 5.30
N PHE A 221 6.96 -12.68 4.54
CA PHE A 221 6.50 -11.72 3.56
C PHE A 221 6.21 -10.34 4.18
N ILE A 222 5.45 -10.29 5.28
CA ILE A 222 5.14 -9.04 6.00
C ILE A 222 6.43 -8.37 6.50
N THR A 223 7.39 -9.15 6.99
CA THR A 223 8.69 -8.67 7.48
C THR A 223 9.52 -8.06 6.35
N LYS A 224 9.60 -8.74 5.19
CA LYS A 224 10.26 -8.23 3.99
C LYS A 224 9.59 -6.95 3.47
N TYR A 225 8.26 -6.90 3.51
CA TYR A 225 7.51 -5.71 3.12
C TYR A 225 7.82 -4.52 4.03
N LEU A 226 7.76 -4.71 5.36
CA LEU A 226 8.11 -3.67 6.34
C LEU A 226 9.53 -3.14 6.14
N THR A 227 10.49 -4.05 5.95
CA THR A 227 11.90 -3.71 5.73
C THR A 227 12.07 -2.87 4.47
N GLY A 228 11.42 -3.27 3.37
CA GLY A 228 11.46 -2.53 2.12
C GLY A 228 10.80 -1.16 2.21
N VAL A 229 9.63 -1.04 2.86
CA VAL A 229 8.96 0.25 3.08
C VAL A 229 9.85 1.18 3.89
N LYS A 230 10.43 0.71 5.01
CA LYS A 230 11.35 1.50 5.84
C LYS A 230 12.55 1.99 5.04
N ALA A 231 13.15 1.13 4.21
CA ALA A 231 14.28 1.51 3.37
C ALA A 231 13.92 2.53 2.29
N LEU A 232 12.68 2.51 1.78
CA LEU A 232 12.21 3.39 0.71
C LEU A 232 11.59 4.71 1.22
N LEU A 233 11.42 4.92 2.53
CA LEU A 233 10.87 6.19 3.05
C LEU A 233 11.59 7.44 2.49
N PRO A 234 12.94 7.50 2.44
CA PRO A 234 13.63 8.64 1.84
C PRO A 234 13.35 8.78 0.34
N THR A 235 13.25 7.67 -0.38
CA THR A 235 12.91 7.64 -1.81
C THR A 235 11.52 8.20 -2.07
N TYR A 236 10.52 7.81 -1.26
CA TYR A 236 9.17 8.34 -1.37
C TYR A 236 9.11 9.85 -1.10
N ARG A 237 9.85 10.34 -0.10
CA ARG A 237 9.96 11.78 0.17
C ARG A 237 10.58 12.53 -0.99
N ARG A 238 11.67 12.00 -1.54
CA ARG A 238 12.35 12.60 -2.69
C ARG A 238 11.45 12.64 -3.93
N LEU A 239 10.63 11.61 -4.15
CA LEU A 239 9.63 11.62 -5.23
C LEU A 239 8.62 12.76 -5.06
N ALA A 240 8.08 12.97 -3.85
CA ALA A 240 7.14 14.07 -3.59
C ALA A 240 7.81 15.45 -3.76
N GLN A 241 9.06 15.60 -3.31
CA GLN A 241 9.85 16.81 -3.52
C GLN A 241 10.11 17.06 -5.01
N LEU A 242 10.47 16.03 -5.78
CA LEU A 242 10.68 16.14 -7.23
C LEU A 242 9.40 16.55 -7.94
N ASP A 243 8.23 16.06 -7.51
CA ASP A 243 6.95 16.51 -8.05
C ASP A 243 6.70 17.99 -7.79
N ASN A 244 7.03 18.48 -6.60
CA ASN A 244 6.95 19.90 -6.27
C ASN A 244 7.97 20.75 -7.04
N GLU A 245 9.21 20.27 -7.20
CA GLU A 245 10.25 20.94 -7.98
C GLU A 245 9.89 21.01 -9.48
N ILE A 246 9.33 19.93 -10.03
CA ILE A 246 8.83 19.88 -11.40
C ILE A 246 7.64 20.83 -11.56
N ALA A 247 6.70 20.85 -10.61
CA ALA A 247 5.56 21.77 -10.65
C ALA A 247 5.99 23.24 -10.57
N GLY A 248 6.90 23.60 -9.66
CA GLY A 248 7.44 24.96 -9.57
C GLY A 248 8.24 25.34 -10.81
N GLU A 249 9.19 24.51 -11.23
CA GLU A 249 10.08 24.80 -12.35
C GLU A 249 9.35 24.79 -13.69
N GLN A 250 8.34 23.93 -13.90
CA GLN A 250 7.64 23.78 -15.18
C GLN A 250 6.32 24.54 -15.27
N LEU A 251 5.58 24.64 -14.17
CA LEU A 251 4.22 25.17 -14.15
C LEU A 251 4.11 26.50 -13.41
N ASN A 252 5.20 27.02 -12.83
CA ASN A 252 5.20 28.23 -12.00
C ASN A 252 4.12 28.18 -10.90
N ILE A 253 3.82 26.98 -10.42
CA ILE A 253 2.88 26.72 -9.33
C ILE A 253 3.71 26.66 -8.06
N ASP A 254 3.86 27.81 -7.41
CA ASP A 254 4.34 27.83 -6.04
C ASP A 254 3.23 27.27 -5.14
N ASN A 255 3.52 26.21 -4.39
CA ASN A 255 2.62 25.55 -3.43
C ASN A 255 1.63 24.50 -4.00
N MET A 256 2.06 23.65 -4.95
CA MET A 256 1.51 22.29 -5.00
C MET A 256 1.70 21.66 -3.62
N LEU A 257 0.67 21.01 -3.09
CA LEU A 257 0.62 20.42 -1.73
C LEU A 257 2.00 20.04 -1.21
N GLN A 258 2.56 20.88 -0.33
CA GLN A 258 3.97 20.80 0.10
C GLN A 258 4.22 19.68 1.12
N ASP A 259 3.42 18.61 1.07
CA ASP A 259 3.63 17.49 1.96
C ASP A 259 4.54 16.45 1.31
N GLU A 260 5.81 16.52 1.68
CA GLU A 260 6.83 15.55 1.24
C GLU A 260 6.55 14.12 1.72
N ASN A 261 5.66 13.92 2.68
CA ASN A 261 5.38 12.59 3.23
C ASN A 261 4.25 11.85 2.52
N ILE A 262 3.54 12.47 1.56
CA ILE A 262 2.34 11.88 0.97
C ILE A 262 2.56 10.47 0.42
N TYR A 263 3.60 10.27 -0.41
CA TYR A 263 3.91 8.94 -0.96
C TYR A 263 4.42 7.96 0.09
N ALA A 264 5.15 8.44 1.09
CA ALA A 264 5.66 7.61 2.16
C ALA A 264 4.50 7.09 3.03
N ILE A 265 3.52 7.95 3.33
CA ILE A 265 2.33 7.60 4.11
C ILE A 265 1.44 6.62 3.34
N THR A 266 1.28 6.78 2.02
CA THR A 266 0.59 5.78 1.19
C THR A 266 1.30 4.42 1.23
N ALA A 267 2.64 4.39 1.22
CA ALA A 267 3.38 3.14 1.36
C ALA A 267 3.19 2.48 2.74
N VAL A 268 3.10 3.29 3.81
CA VAL A 268 2.77 2.81 5.16
C VAL A 268 1.35 2.24 5.21
N GLU A 269 0.38 2.86 4.54
CA GLU A 269 -0.97 2.32 4.42
C GLU A 269 -0.98 0.96 3.72
N GLY A 270 -0.24 0.84 2.61
CA GLY A 270 -0.08 -0.43 1.90
C GLY A 270 0.54 -1.53 2.77
N TYR A 271 1.54 -1.19 3.59
CA TYR A 271 2.07 -2.12 4.60
C TYR A 271 1.01 -2.53 5.63
N ALA A 272 0.21 -1.57 6.13
CA ALA A 272 -0.84 -1.84 7.09
C ALA A 272 -1.86 -2.85 6.55
N ASP A 273 -2.18 -2.81 5.26
CA ASP A 273 -3.06 -3.81 4.62
C ASP A 273 -2.47 -5.23 4.67
N PHE A 274 -1.19 -5.40 4.38
CA PHE A 274 -0.53 -6.71 4.50
C PHE A 274 -0.40 -7.17 5.96
N LEU A 275 -0.19 -6.24 6.90
CA LEU A 275 -0.07 -6.55 8.32
C LEU A 275 -1.37 -7.14 8.89
N ARG A 276 -2.55 -6.74 8.38
CA ARG A 276 -3.84 -7.32 8.78
C ARG A 276 -3.93 -8.83 8.53
N ASP A 277 -3.22 -9.30 7.51
CA ASP A 277 -3.19 -10.71 7.14
C ASP A 277 -2.21 -11.54 7.99
N ALA A 278 -1.56 -10.96 9.01
CA ALA A 278 -0.64 -11.68 9.89
C ALA A 278 -1.27 -12.93 10.54
N TYR A 279 -2.57 -12.89 10.81
CA TYR A 279 -3.34 -13.99 11.41
C TYR A 279 -4.20 -14.75 10.40
N LYS A 280 -4.02 -14.54 9.08
CA LYS A 280 -4.83 -15.15 8.02
C LYS A 280 -4.96 -16.68 8.15
N TYR A 281 -3.89 -17.35 8.56
CA TYR A 281 -3.81 -18.81 8.64
C TYR A 281 -4.01 -19.39 10.04
N ARG A 282 -4.43 -18.58 11.02
CA ARG A 282 -4.59 -19.01 12.41
C ARG A 282 -5.54 -20.21 12.54
N SER A 283 -5.23 -21.13 13.46
CA SER A 283 -6.13 -22.24 13.82
C SER A 283 -7.01 -21.95 15.04
N GLY A 284 -6.75 -20.86 15.77
CA GLY A 284 -7.42 -20.53 17.03
C GLY A 284 -7.03 -21.47 18.17
N LYS A 285 -7.53 -21.17 19.37
CA LYS A 285 -7.41 -22.08 20.52
C LYS A 285 -8.42 -23.22 20.38
N PHE A 286 -8.02 -24.41 20.83
CA PHE A 286 -8.96 -25.52 20.95
C PHE A 286 -9.67 -25.40 22.30
N ASP A 287 -10.92 -24.96 22.27
CA ASP A 287 -11.76 -24.86 23.48
C ASP A 287 -12.51 -26.18 23.68
N GLN A 288 -12.22 -26.84 24.81
CA GLN A 288 -12.90 -28.05 25.30
C GLN A 288 -14.27 -27.68 25.87
#